data_AF-A0AAE0DKN9-F1
#
_entry.id   AF-A0AAE0DKN9-F1
#
_cell.length_a   1.000
_cell.length_b   1.000
_cell.length_c   1.000
_cell.angle_alpha   90.00
_cell.angle_beta   90.00
_cell.angle_gamma   90.00
#
_symmetry.space_group_name_H-M   'P 1'
#
loop_
_entity.id
_entity.type
_entity.pdbx_description
1 polymer ?
#
loop_
_entity_poly.entity_id
_entity_poly.type
_entity_poly.pdbx_seq_one_letter_code
_entity_poly.pdbx_strand_id
1 'polypeptide(L)'
;AALFGGHDQVVQMLLAKGADVNTPGGYYGNVLQTALFGGYDQVAQMLLAKGADVNAQGGYYGNALYPASYRDYNQVVQMLLAKGADVNAPGGKYVSSSGDVDH
;
A
#
# COMPACT_ATOMS: atom_id res chain seq x y z
N ALA A 1 18.75 -12.96 -11.82
CA ALA A 1 17.49 -12.27 -12.13
C ALA A 1 16.33 -13.25 -12.02
N ALA A 2 15.68 -13.35 -10.85
CA ALA A 2 14.52 -14.24 -10.63
C ALA A 2 13.67 -13.86 -9.39
N LEU A 3 13.90 -12.70 -8.77
CA LEU A 3 13.27 -12.38 -7.48
C LEU A 3 11.97 -11.56 -7.59
N PHE A 4 11.59 -11.08 -8.77
CA PHE A 4 10.39 -10.26 -8.92
C PHE A 4 9.11 -11.09 -9.15
N GLY A 5 9.15 -12.21 -9.88
CA GLY A 5 7.94 -12.98 -10.22
C GLY A 5 7.41 -13.93 -9.14
N GLY A 6 8.27 -14.35 -8.19
CA GLY A 6 7.86 -15.31 -7.15
C GLY A 6 6.91 -14.70 -6.09
N HIS A 7 7.07 -13.41 -5.80
CA HIS A 7 6.24 -12.72 -4.82
C HIS A 7 4.81 -12.50 -5.34
N ASP A 8 4.67 -12.16 -6.62
CA ASP A 8 3.37 -11.97 -7.26
C ASP A 8 2.53 -13.26 -7.23
N GLN A 9 3.12 -14.41 -7.58
CA GLN A 9 2.42 -15.70 -7.54
C GLN A 9 2.01 -16.12 -6.11
N VAL A 10 2.86 -15.87 -5.11
CA VAL A 10 2.54 -16.19 -3.71
C VAL A 10 1.37 -15.35 -3.22
N VAL A 11 1.36 -14.04 -3.52
CA VAL A 11 0.24 -13.17 -3.13
C VAL A 11 -1.04 -13.57 -3.86
N GLN A 12 -0.98 -13.87 -5.16
CA GLN A 12 -2.13 -14.39 -5.91
C GLN A 12 -2.70 -15.67 -5.30
N MET A 13 -1.83 -16.61 -4.92
CA MET A 13 -2.25 -17.87 -4.31
C MET A 13 -2.89 -17.65 -2.93
N LEU A 14 -2.33 -16.77 -2.10
CA LEU A 14 -2.89 -16.44 -0.79
C LEU A 14 -4.27 -15.78 -0.92
N LEU A 15 -4.41 -14.85 -1.86
CA LEU A 15 -5.71 -14.22 -2.18
C LEU A 15 -6.73 -15.22 -2.72
N ALA A 16 -6.30 -16.16 -3.56
CA ALA A 16 -7.15 -17.24 -4.06
C ALA A 16 -7.60 -18.21 -2.96
N LYS A 17 -6.82 -18.33 -1.88
CA LYS A 17 -7.15 -19.16 -0.70
C LYS A 17 -8.03 -18.43 0.32
N GLY A 18 -8.49 -17.22 0.01
CA GLY A 18 -9.39 -16.45 0.88
C GLY A 18 -8.67 -15.67 1.97
N ALA A 19 -7.39 -15.36 1.79
CA ALA A 19 -6.70 -14.42 2.69
C ALA A 19 -7.44 -13.08 2.68
N ASP A 20 -7.65 -12.52 3.87
CA ASP A 20 -8.25 -11.20 4.02
C ASP A 20 -7.27 -10.13 3.53
N VAL A 21 -7.70 -9.36 2.53
CA VAL A 21 -6.91 -8.28 1.91
C VAL A 21 -6.63 -7.12 2.85
N ASN A 22 -7.44 -6.99 3.90
CA ASN A 22 -7.37 -5.93 4.90
C ASN A 22 -6.66 -6.36 6.18
N THR A 23 -6.06 -7.55 6.19
CA THR A 23 -5.31 -8.01 7.36
C THR A 23 -4.23 -6.99 7.72
N PRO A 24 -4.16 -6.50 8.97
CA PRO A 24 -3.10 -5.60 9.40
C PRO A 24 -1.74 -6.32 9.29
N GLY A 25 -0.84 -5.82 8.43
CA GLY A 25 0.51 -6.37 8.28
C GLY A 25 1.50 -5.90 9.37
N GLY A 26 0.97 -5.38 10.48
CA GLY A 26 1.75 -4.91 11.61
C GLY A 26 2.63 -3.71 11.28
N TYR A 27 3.93 -3.86 11.51
CA TYR A 27 4.90 -2.76 11.51
C TYR A 27 5.09 -2.08 10.14
N TYR A 28 4.80 -2.78 9.03
CA TYR A 28 4.97 -2.29 7.67
C TYR A 28 3.68 -1.79 7.02
N GLY A 29 2.57 -1.79 7.76
CA GLY A 29 1.26 -1.48 7.20
C GLY A 29 0.57 -2.71 6.63
N ASN A 30 -0.52 -2.53 5.91
CA ASN A 30 -1.26 -3.64 5.29
C ASN A 30 -0.56 -4.14 4.01
N VAL A 31 -1.12 -5.22 3.43
CA VAL A 31 -0.59 -5.86 2.21
C VAL A 31 -0.58 -4.88 1.03
N LEU A 32 -1.57 -4.00 0.91
CA LEU A 32 -1.65 -2.99 -0.15
C LEU A 32 -0.50 -1.98 -0.04
N GLN A 33 -0.22 -1.46 1.15
CA GLN A 33 0.88 -0.51 1.38
C GLN A 33 2.24 -1.13 1.05
N THR A 34 2.44 -2.39 1.44
CA THR A 34 3.67 -3.14 1.12
C THR A 34 3.79 -3.36 -0.39
N ALA A 35 2.70 -3.68 -1.08
CA ALA A 35 2.67 -3.85 -2.54
C ALA A 35 3.09 -2.55 -3.26
N LEU A 36 2.53 -1.42 -2.83
CA LEU A 36 2.82 -0.09 -3.38
C LEU A 36 4.27 0.34 -3.15
N PHE A 37 4.79 0.12 -1.94
CA PHE A 37 6.18 0.44 -1.61
C PHE A 37 7.19 -0.41 -2.40
N GLY A 38 6.89 -1.71 -2.56
CA GLY A 38 7.72 -2.63 -3.35
C GLY A 38 7.63 -2.37 -4.86
N GLY A 39 6.56 -1.74 -5.33
CA GLY A 39 6.24 -1.56 -6.76
C GLY A 39 5.62 -2.75 -7.43
N TYR A 40 4.90 -3.55 -6.65
CA TYR A 40 4.17 -4.70 -7.15
C TYR A 40 2.82 -4.22 -7.70
N ASP A 41 2.84 -3.48 -8.82
CA ASP A 41 1.66 -2.79 -9.36
C ASP A 41 0.51 -3.76 -9.67
N GLN A 42 0.83 -4.92 -10.23
CA GLN A 42 -0.17 -5.96 -10.52
C GLN A 42 -0.82 -6.50 -9.24
N VAL A 43 -0.03 -6.66 -8.17
CA VAL A 43 -0.52 -7.07 -6.86
C VAL A 43 -1.40 -5.98 -6.25
N ALA A 44 -0.97 -4.72 -6.30
CA ALA A 44 -1.75 -3.58 -5.81
C ALA A 44 -3.10 -3.48 -6.53
N GLN A 45 -3.12 -3.58 -7.86
CA GLN A 45 -4.36 -3.60 -8.65
C GLN A 45 -5.29 -4.76 -8.24
N MET A 46 -4.73 -5.95 -8.03
CA MET A 46 -5.51 -7.11 -7.59
C MET A 46 -6.13 -6.91 -6.20
N LEU A 47 -5.35 -6.38 -5.26
CA LEU A 47 -5.83 -6.06 -3.91
C LEU A 47 -6.96 -5.02 -3.96
N LEU A 48 -6.80 -3.96 -4.76
CA LEU A 48 -7.83 -2.94 -4.96
C LEU A 48 -9.11 -3.49 -5.64
N ALA A 49 -8.96 -4.45 -6.55
CA ALA A 49 -10.08 -5.16 -7.16
C ALA A 49 -10.82 -6.07 -6.16
N LYS A 50 -10.09 -6.60 -5.17
CA LYS A 50 -10.62 -7.44 -4.08
C LYS A 50 -11.17 -6.64 -2.89
N GLY A 51 -11.19 -5.31 -2.97
CA GLY A 51 -11.77 -4.45 -1.93
C GLY A 51 -10.80 -4.14 -0.79
N ALA A 52 -9.50 -4.11 -1.07
CA ALA A 52 -8.53 -3.58 -0.12
C ALA A 52 -8.90 -2.15 0.29
N ASP A 53 -8.85 -1.89 1.60
CA ASP A 53 -9.11 -0.59 2.19
C ASP A 53 -7.95 0.34 1.86
N VAL A 54 -8.25 1.33 1.02
CA VAL A 54 -7.30 2.35 0.57
C VAL A 54 -6.89 3.32 1.68
N ASN A 55 -7.72 3.42 2.73
CA ASN A 55 -7.53 4.31 3.86
C ASN A 55 -7.04 3.59 5.11
N ALA A 56 -6.86 2.27 5.04
CA ALA A 56 -6.36 1.50 6.15
C ALA A 56 -5.02 2.09 6.61
N GLN A 57 -5.02 2.46 7.89
CA GLN A 57 -3.87 3.06 8.54
C GLN A 57 -3.03 1.97 9.17
N GLY A 58 -1.72 2.04 8.98
CA GLY A 58 -0.84 1.03 9.56
C GLY A 58 0.63 1.26 9.26
N GLY A 59 1.43 0.73 10.20
CA GLY A 59 2.88 0.74 10.11
C GLY A 59 3.49 2.12 9.93
N TYR A 60 4.67 2.12 9.32
CA TYR A 60 5.50 3.29 9.13
C TYR A 60 5.01 4.30 8.08
N TYR A 61 4.11 3.88 7.19
CA TYR A 61 3.76 4.61 5.97
C TYR A 61 2.41 5.35 6.03
N GLY A 62 1.56 5.06 7.02
CA GLY A 62 0.29 5.77 7.18
C GLY A 62 -0.80 5.14 6.32
N ASN A 63 -1.15 5.77 5.19
CA ASN A 63 -2.15 5.28 4.22
C ASN A 63 -1.50 4.73 2.93
N ALA A 64 -2.31 4.32 1.95
CA ALA A 64 -1.83 3.78 0.67
C ALA A 64 -1.36 4.85 -0.34
N LEU A 65 -1.80 6.10 -0.22
CA LEU A 65 -1.43 7.17 -1.17
C LEU A 65 0.04 7.53 -1.12
N TYR A 66 0.63 7.53 0.08
CA TYR A 66 2.01 7.94 0.28
C TYR A 66 3.03 7.03 -0.45
N PRO A 67 3.08 5.70 -0.20
CA PRO A 67 4.03 4.83 -0.90
C PRO A 67 3.80 4.80 -2.42
N ALA A 68 2.55 5.01 -2.88
CA ALA A 68 2.25 5.14 -4.30
C ALA A 68 2.81 6.43 -4.93
N SER A 69 2.89 7.53 -4.17
CA SER A 69 3.36 8.84 -4.66
C SER A 69 4.90 8.94 -4.74
N TYR A 70 5.63 8.10 -4.01
CA TYR A 70 7.10 8.06 -4.03
C TYR A 70 7.70 7.47 -5.31
N ARG A 71 6.85 6.87 -6.14
CA ARG A 71 7.20 6.27 -7.41
C ARG A 71 6.31 6.93 -8.46
N ASP A 72 6.76 6.98 -9.72
CA ASP A 72 6.01 7.58 -10.84
C ASP A 72 4.70 6.83 -11.20
N TYR A 73 4.03 6.22 -10.22
CA TYR A 73 2.81 5.43 -10.34
C TYR A 73 1.56 6.30 -10.47
N ASN A 74 1.57 7.14 -11.50
CA ASN A 74 0.43 7.96 -11.88
C ASN A 74 -0.85 7.13 -12.01
N GLN A 75 -0.79 5.90 -12.55
CA GLN A 75 -1.97 5.04 -12.67
C GLN A 75 -2.49 4.50 -11.33
N VAL A 76 -1.60 4.13 -10.40
CA VAL A 76 -2.03 3.55 -9.12
C VAL A 76 -2.55 4.63 -8.18
N VAL A 77 -1.92 5.81 -8.16
CA VAL A 77 -2.43 6.99 -7.44
C VAL A 77 -3.83 7.36 -7.93
N GLN A 78 -4.04 7.42 -9.24
CA GLN A 78 -5.38 7.69 -9.81
C GLN A 78 -6.41 6.64 -9.39
N MET A 79 -6.02 5.36 -9.33
CA MET A 79 -6.90 4.28 -8.88
C MET A 79 -7.24 4.39 -7.39
N LEU A 80 -6.27 4.74 -6.55
CA LEU A 80 -6.48 4.98 -5.11
C LEU A 80 -7.44 6.15 -4.89
N LEU A 81 -7.25 7.26 -5.61
CA LEU A 81 -8.15 8.42 -5.55
C LEU A 81 -9.57 8.06 -6.01
N ALA A 82 -9.70 7.33 -7.13
CA ALA A 82 -10.99 6.85 -7.62
C ALA A 82 -11.71 5.92 -6.63
N LYS A 83 -10.96 5.25 -5.75
CA LYS A 83 -11.47 4.39 -4.67
C LYS A 83 -11.71 5.15 -3.35
N GLY A 84 -11.55 6.47 -3.33
CA GLY A 84 -11.83 7.32 -2.17
C GLY A 84 -10.69 7.40 -1.17
N ALA A 85 -9.44 7.26 -1.63
CA ALA A 85 -8.29 7.46 -0.76
C ALA A 85 -8.24 8.89 -0.22
N ASP A 86 -8.13 9.01 1.10
CA ASP A 86 -8.07 10.29 1.81
C ASP A 86 -6.67 10.90 1.67
N VAL A 87 -6.59 11.95 0.87
CA VAL A 87 -5.37 12.73 0.63
C VAL A 87 -4.86 13.44 1.88
N ASN A 88 -5.71 13.64 2.89
CA ASN A 88 -5.36 14.31 4.13
C ASN A 88 -5.08 13.34 5.28
N ALA A 89 -5.11 12.02 5.04
CA ALA A 89 -4.87 11.07 6.12
C ALA A 89 -3.44 11.29 6.67
N PRO A 90 -3.26 11.26 8.00
CA PRO A 90 -1.95 11.44 8.61
C PRO A 90 -0.97 10.39 8.07
N GLY A 91 0.16 10.88 7.59
CA GLY A 91 1.28 10.02 7.20
C GLY A 91 1.76 9.18 8.38
N GLY A 92 2.36 8.03 8.09
CA GLY A 92 2.95 7.18 9.12
C GLY A 92 4.17 7.85 9.76
N LYS A 93 4.78 7.20 10.77
CA LYS A 93 5.84 7.82 11.58
C LYS A 93 6.98 8.47 10.77
N TYR A 94 7.31 8.00 9.57
CA TYR A 94 8.31 8.64 8.70
C TYR A 94 7.93 10.06 8.25
N VAL A 95 6.64 10.38 8.18
CA VAL A 95 6.14 11.70 7.80
C VAL A 95 6.21 12.65 9.00
N SER A 96 5.86 12.19 10.19
CA SER A 96 5.94 13.00 11.42
C SER A 96 7.37 13.37 11.79
N SER A 97 8.35 12.47 11.61
CA SER A 97 9.76 12.80 11.89
C SER A 97 10.42 13.75 10.88
N SER A 98 9.76 14.07 9.77
CA SER A 98 10.28 15.03 8.79
C SER A 98 9.72 16.44 8.98
N GLY A 99 8.84 16.65 9.97
CA GLY A 99 8.15 17.93 10.23
C GLY A 99 8.54 18.65 11.53
N ASP A 100 9.16 17.97 12.50
CA ASP A 100 9.52 18.59 13.78
C ASP A 100 10.99 19.01 13.81
N VAL A 101 11.32 20.09 13.11
CA VAL A 101 12.47 20.96 13.42
C VAL A 101 11.96 22.36 13.75
N ASP A 102 11.31 22.49 14.90
CA ASP A 102 11.24 23.76 15.63
C ASP A 102 10.73 23.47 17.06
N HIS A 103 11.64 23.37 18.01
CA HIS A 103 11.53 23.84 19.40
C HIS A 103 12.94 24.22 19.88
#